data_AF-A0A4Y8CUK2-F1
#
_entry.id   AF-A0A4Y8CUK2-F1
#
_cell.length_a   1.000
_cell.length_b   1.000
_cell.length_c   1.000
_cell.angle_alpha   90.00
_cell.angle_beta   90.00
_cell.angle_gamma   90.00
#
_symmetry.space_group_name_H-M   'P 1'
#
loop_
_entity.id
_entity.type
_entity.pdbx_description
1 polymer ?
#
loop_
_entity_poly.entity_id
_entity_poly.type
_entity_poly.pdbx_seq_one_letter_code
_entity_poly.pdbx_strand_id
1 'polypeptide(L)'
;MAAKYLSAANAAALDKDLMSLGAFSLDQLMELAGLSVSQVVYKVHPPSKGRRILVACGPGNNGGDGLVAARHLWHYGYKPTIYYPKQGKNELYQRLSTQLRNLSIPFADDFSEALKESDHIVDAIFGFSFSGSIRDPFPSIIHALETTSLPITSIDAPSSWDIAHGPPSSGPGANFMP
;
A
#
# COMPACT_ATOMS: atom_id res chain seq x y z
N MET A 1 5.83 8.31 -25.94
CA MET A 1 6.14 9.52 -25.16
C MET A 1 6.99 9.12 -23.96
N ALA A 2 7.98 9.93 -23.57
CA ALA A 2 8.73 9.69 -22.35
C ALA A 2 7.83 9.91 -21.12
N ALA A 3 7.99 9.07 -20.09
CA ALA A 3 7.31 9.27 -18.82
C ALA A 3 7.75 10.59 -18.17
N LYS A 4 6.81 11.33 -17.60
CA LYS A 4 7.07 12.54 -16.80
C LYS A 4 6.78 12.25 -15.33
N TYR A 5 7.55 12.83 -14.44
CA TYR A 5 7.31 12.79 -13.00
C TYR A 5 6.38 13.93 -12.60
N LEU A 6 5.48 13.67 -11.65
CA LEU A 6 4.55 14.66 -11.10
C LEU A 6 5.00 15.06 -9.69
N SER A 7 4.85 16.34 -9.36
CA SER A 7 4.91 16.77 -7.97
C SER A 7 3.65 16.31 -7.22
N ALA A 8 3.71 16.22 -5.90
CA ALA A 8 2.54 15.91 -5.07
C ALA A 8 1.35 16.85 -5.33
N ALA A 9 1.62 18.14 -5.56
CA ALA A 9 0.58 19.12 -5.90
C ALA A 9 -0.07 18.84 -7.26
N ASN A 10 0.71 18.46 -8.27
CA ASN A 10 0.18 18.13 -9.59
C ASN A 10 -0.56 16.78 -9.58
N ALA A 11 -0.10 15.80 -8.80
CA ALA A 11 -0.81 14.55 -8.58
C ALA A 11 -2.17 14.79 -7.91
N ALA A 12 -2.22 15.62 -6.86
CA ALA A 12 -3.48 16.00 -6.20
C ALA A 12 -4.45 16.73 -7.15
N ALA A 13 -3.93 17.60 -8.01
CA ALA A 13 -4.74 18.31 -9.00
C ALA A 13 -5.32 17.34 -10.04
N LEU A 14 -4.51 16.38 -10.52
CA LEU A 14 -4.96 15.35 -11.45
C LEU A 14 -6.04 14.46 -10.85
N ASP A 15 -5.87 14.00 -9.61
CA ASP A 15 -6.89 13.22 -8.89
C ASP A 15 -8.21 13.98 -8.77
N LYS A 16 -8.13 15.27 -8.44
CA LYS A 16 -9.30 16.15 -8.39
C LYS A 16 -9.99 16.28 -9.75
N ASP A 17 -9.23 16.45 -10.83
CA ASP A 17 -9.79 16.57 -12.18
C ASP A 17 -10.44 15.26 -12.63
N LEU A 18 -9.83 14.11 -12.35
CA LEU A 18 -10.39 12.78 -12.67
C LEU A 18 -11.73 12.57 -11.97
N MET A 19 -11.84 12.93 -10.69
CA MET A 19 -13.07 12.74 -9.91
C MET A 19 -14.15 13.81 -10.15
N SER A 20 -13.78 14.95 -10.75
CA SER A 20 -14.72 16.02 -11.08
C SER A 20 -15.06 16.02 -12.57
N LEU A 21 -14.17 16.59 -13.40
CA LEU A 21 -14.35 16.69 -14.85
C LEU A 21 -14.42 15.32 -15.52
N GLY A 22 -13.63 14.36 -15.04
CA GLY A 22 -13.64 12.97 -15.52
C GLY A 22 -14.80 12.12 -15.00
N ALA A 23 -15.53 12.61 -14.00
CA ALA A 23 -16.66 11.93 -13.35
C ALA A 23 -16.37 10.50 -12.85
N PHE A 24 -15.09 10.16 -12.62
CA PHE A 24 -14.73 8.89 -12.00
C PHE A 24 -15.03 8.94 -10.51
N SER A 25 -15.59 7.86 -9.97
CA SER A 25 -15.71 7.72 -8.53
C SER A 25 -14.39 7.22 -7.93
N LEU A 26 -14.17 7.53 -6.64
CA LEU A 26 -12.99 7.06 -5.92
C LEU A 26 -12.87 5.53 -5.94
N ASP A 27 -13.98 4.82 -5.81
CA ASP A 27 -13.97 3.35 -5.82
C ASP A 27 -13.61 2.76 -7.19
N GLN A 28 -13.97 3.40 -8.30
CA GLN A 28 -13.52 3.00 -9.63
C GLN A 28 -12.00 3.14 -9.78
N LEU A 29 -11.45 4.30 -9.40
CA LEU A 29 -10.02 4.56 -9.50
C LEU A 29 -9.22 3.63 -8.60
N MET A 30 -9.67 3.45 -7.36
CA MET A 30 -9.05 2.56 -6.37
C MET A 30 -9.09 1.08 -6.80
N GLU A 31 -10.19 0.63 -7.41
CA GLU A 31 -10.29 -0.74 -7.94
C GLU A 31 -9.23 -0.99 -9.02
N LEU A 32 -9.05 -0.03 -9.94
CA LEU A 32 -8.06 -0.13 -11.01
C LEU A 32 -6.62 0.01 -10.50
N ALA A 33 -6.39 0.88 -9.51
CA ALA A 33 -5.08 1.07 -8.89
C ALA A 33 -4.64 -0.22 -8.16
N GLY A 34 -5.48 -0.76 -7.28
CA GLY A 34 -5.17 -2.01 -6.57
C GLY A 34 -5.05 -3.22 -7.50
N LEU A 35 -5.86 -3.30 -8.56
CA LEU A 35 -5.67 -4.31 -9.62
C LEU A 35 -4.28 -4.17 -10.25
N SER A 36 -3.87 -2.96 -10.62
CA SER A 36 -2.56 -2.71 -11.22
C SER A 36 -1.42 -3.11 -10.29
N VAL A 37 -1.53 -2.79 -9.00
CA VAL A 37 -0.57 -3.23 -7.96
C VAL A 37 -0.48 -4.75 -7.90
N SER A 38 -1.62 -5.45 -7.88
CA SER A 38 -1.63 -6.92 -7.84
C SER A 38 -0.92 -7.55 -9.04
N GLN A 39 -1.05 -6.94 -10.23
CA GLN A 39 -0.38 -7.40 -11.45
C GLN A 39 1.13 -7.16 -11.40
N VAL A 40 1.56 -6.03 -10.83
CA VAL A 40 2.98 -5.77 -10.59
C VAL A 40 3.55 -6.80 -9.62
N VAL A 41 2.89 -7.06 -8.49
CA VAL A 41 3.32 -8.09 -7.52
C VAL A 41 3.40 -9.46 -8.19
N TYR A 42 2.40 -9.86 -8.98
CA TYR A 42 2.44 -11.11 -9.75
C TYR A 42 3.67 -11.21 -10.67
N LYS A 43 4.06 -10.10 -11.29
CA LYS A 43 5.20 -10.04 -12.20
C LYS A 43 6.54 -10.09 -11.47
N VAL A 44 6.72 -9.34 -10.38
CA VAL A 44 8.02 -9.20 -9.69
C VAL A 44 8.26 -10.32 -8.67
N HIS A 45 7.18 -10.79 -8.05
CA HIS A 45 7.14 -11.88 -7.08
C HIS A 45 6.15 -12.96 -7.55
N PRO A 46 6.45 -13.71 -8.64
CA PRO A 46 5.55 -14.74 -9.12
C PRO A 46 5.32 -15.83 -8.06
N PRO A 47 4.19 -16.58 -8.10
CA PRO A 47 3.85 -17.56 -7.06
C PRO A 47 4.91 -18.64 -6.79
N SER A 48 5.83 -18.87 -7.73
CA SER A 48 6.97 -19.78 -7.58
C SER A 48 8.04 -19.28 -6.60
N LYS A 49 8.08 -17.98 -6.27
CA LYS A 49 8.99 -17.38 -5.28
C LYS A 49 8.42 -17.35 -3.86
N GLY A 50 7.16 -17.73 -3.69
CA GLY A 50 6.43 -17.51 -2.47
C GLY A 50 5.00 -17.10 -2.76
N ARG A 51 4.11 -17.34 -1.80
CA ARG A 51 2.69 -17.01 -1.93
C ARG A 51 2.16 -16.20 -0.76
N ARG A 52 2.92 -16.07 0.33
CA ARG A 52 2.49 -15.38 1.55
C ARG A 52 2.81 -13.91 1.39
N ILE A 53 1.79 -13.06 1.32
CA ILE A 53 1.96 -11.63 1.06
C ILE A 53 1.49 -10.85 2.27
N LEU A 54 2.38 -10.11 2.92
CA LEU A 54 1.97 -9.13 3.93
C LEU A 54 1.56 -7.85 3.24
N VAL A 55 0.34 -7.36 3.49
CA VAL A 55 -0.12 -6.07 2.99
C VAL A 55 -0.26 -5.11 4.17
N ALA A 56 0.66 -4.14 4.26
CA ALA A 56 0.71 -3.15 5.32
C ALA A 56 -0.09 -1.91 4.93
N CYS A 57 -1.30 -1.75 5.47
CA CYS A 57 -2.24 -0.70 5.07
C CYS A 57 -2.21 0.50 6.01
N GLY A 58 -2.17 1.70 5.43
CA GLY A 58 -2.38 2.96 6.13
C GLY A 58 -3.83 3.44 6.14
N PRO A 59 -4.15 4.53 6.85
CA PRO A 59 -5.53 4.95 7.11
C PRO A 59 -6.22 5.65 5.92
N GLY A 60 -5.50 5.90 4.82
CA GLY A 60 -5.96 6.70 3.68
C GLY A 60 -6.15 5.90 2.39
N ASN A 61 -6.17 6.60 1.25
CA ASN A 61 -6.40 6.00 -0.07
C ASN A 61 -5.38 4.90 -0.39
N ASN A 62 -4.10 5.12 -0.09
CA ASN A 62 -3.04 4.13 -0.33
C ASN A 62 -3.32 2.80 0.37
N GLY A 63 -3.86 2.84 1.60
CA GLY A 63 -4.30 1.64 2.30
C GLY A 63 -5.49 0.97 1.63
N GLY A 64 -6.43 1.75 1.10
CA GLY A 64 -7.52 1.26 0.26
C GLY A 64 -7.03 0.53 -0.99
N ASP A 65 -6.04 1.07 -1.69
CA ASP A 65 -5.39 0.43 -2.83
C ASP A 65 -4.74 -0.91 -2.43
N GLY A 66 -4.10 -0.95 -1.26
CA GLY A 66 -3.59 -2.18 -0.65
C GLY A 66 -4.67 -3.23 -0.37
N LEU A 67 -5.82 -2.82 0.17
CA LEU A 67 -6.95 -3.73 0.40
C LEU A 67 -7.50 -4.31 -0.91
N VAL A 68 -7.62 -3.49 -1.96
CA VAL A 68 -8.01 -3.96 -3.30
C VAL A 68 -6.95 -4.91 -3.87
N ALA A 69 -5.67 -4.55 -3.78
CA ALA A 69 -4.57 -5.39 -4.27
C ALA A 69 -4.57 -6.77 -3.58
N ALA A 70 -4.81 -6.81 -2.28
CA ALA A 70 -4.90 -8.06 -1.52
C ALA A 70 -6.03 -8.96 -2.04
N ARG A 71 -7.21 -8.40 -2.36
CA ARG A 71 -8.33 -9.17 -2.94
C ARG A 71 -7.95 -9.79 -4.27
N HIS A 72 -7.33 -9.02 -5.17
CA HIS A 72 -6.89 -9.55 -6.47
C HIS A 72 -5.78 -10.59 -6.32
N LEU A 73 -4.82 -10.37 -5.42
CA LEU A 73 -3.77 -11.34 -5.12
C LEU A 73 -4.33 -12.68 -4.63
N TRP A 74 -5.37 -12.65 -3.79
CA TRP A 74 -6.07 -13.88 -3.40
C TRP A 74 -6.64 -14.62 -4.61
N HIS A 75 -7.26 -13.91 -5.56
CA HIS A 75 -7.76 -14.51 -6.80
C HIS A 75 -6.65 -15.07 -7.70
N TYR A 76 -5.43 -14.56 -7.59
CA TYR A 76 -4.25 -15.09 -8.29
C TYR A 76 -3.62 -16.31 -7.58
N GLY A 77 -4.17 -16.75 -6.44
CA GLY A 77 -3.69 -17.91 -5.69
C GLY A 77 -2.62 -17.59 -4.64
N TYR A 78 -2.42 -16.32 -4.30
CA TYR A 78 -1.61 -15.93 -3.13
C TYR A 78 -2.39 -16.14 -1.83
N LYS A 79 -1.67 -16.02 -0.72
CA LYS A 79 -2.14 -16.05 0.66
C LYS A 79 -1.85 -14.70 1.31
N PRO A 80 -2.62 -13.65 0.99
CA PRO A 80 -2.41 -12.35 1.61
C PRO A 80 -2.78 -12.37 3.09
N THR A 81 -2.05 -11.62 3.90
CA THR A 81 -2.37 -11.27 5.29
C THR A 81 -2.37 -9.75 5.39
N ILE A 82 -3.44 -9.19 5.95
CA ILE A 82 -3.58 -7.74 6.08
C ILE A 82 -3.07 -7.30 7.44
N TYR A 83 -2.20 -6.31 7.48
CA TYR A 83 -1.93 -5.57 8.70
C TYR A 83 -2.47 -4.14 8.55
N TYR A 84 -3.55 -3.83 9.29
CA TYR A 84 -4.28 -2.56 9.14
C TYR A 84 -4.56 -1.90 10.50
N PRO A 85 -3.54 -1.33 11.17
CA PRO A 85 -3.59 -0.94 12.58
C PRO A 85 -4.39 0.34 12.84
N LYS A 86 -4.56 1.19 11.81
CA LYS A 86 -5.36 2.42 11.87
C LYS A 86 -6.31 2.45 10.69
N GLN A 87 -7.54 1.99 10.91
CA GLN A 87 -8.55 1.96 9.86
C GLN A 87 -9.09 3.36 9.58
N GLY A 88 -9.15 3.73 8.30
CA GLY A 88 -9.73 5.00 7.88
C GLY A 88 -11.24 5.04 8.15
N LYS A 89 -11.78 6.25 8.32
CA LYS A 89 -13.22 6.45 8.61
C LYS A 89 -14.13 6.36 7.38
N ASN A 90 -13.56 6.35 6.18
CA ASN A 90 -14.34 6.28 4.95
C ASN A 90 -15.04 4.91 4.84
N GLU A 91 -16.35 4.93 4.58
CA GLU A 91 -17.16 3.72 4.41
C GLU A 91 -16.59 2.79 3.34
N LEU A 92 -15.97 3.34 2.29
CA LEU A 92 -15.31 2.57 1.23
C LEU A 92 -14.31 1.54 1.81
N TYR A 93 -13.47 1.94 2.76
CA TYR A 93 -12.47 1.05 3.36
C TYR A 93 -13.09 -0.06 4.21
N GLN A 94 -14.24 0.23 4.83
CA GLN A 94 -14.99 -0.77 5.59
C GLN A 94 -15.59 -1.81 4.63
N ARG A 95 -16.15 -1.37 3.50
CA ARG A 95 -16.65 -2.28 2.44
C ARG A 95 -15.53 -3.16 1.90
N LEU A 96 -14.35 -2.59 1.63
CA LEU A 96 -13.18 -3.36 1.19
C LEU A 96 -12.73 -4.37 2.24
N SER A 97 -12.69 -3.97 3.51
CA SER A 97 -12.37 -4.89 4.62
C SER A 97 -13.38 -6.04 4.71
N THR A 98 -14.68 -5.76 4.53
CA THR A 98 -15.73 -6.79 4.47
C THR A 98 -15.52 -7.74 3.29
N GLN A 99 -15.15 -7.25 2.11
CA GLN A 99 -14.84 -8.10 0.96
C GLN A 99 -13.70 -9.07 1.26
N LEU A 100 -12.63 -8.60 1.90
CA LEU A 100 -11.49 -9.44 2.30
C LEU A 100 -11.89 -10.49 3.34
N ARG A 101 -12.71 -10.11 4.34
CA ARG A 101 -13.23 -11.05 5.34
C ARG A 101 -14.14 -12.11 4.72
N ASN A 102 -14.95 -11.75 3.73
CA ASN A 102 -15.79 -12.70 2.99
C ASN A 102 -14.97 -13.74 2.21
N LEU A 103 -13.72 -13.42 1.84
CA LEU A 103 -12.75 -14.34 1.25
C LEU A 103 -11.89 -15.07 2.30
N SER A 104 -12.19 -14.88 3.59
CA SER A 104 -11.41 -15.41 4.72
C SER A 104 -9.93 -15.01 4.71
N ILE A 105 -9.62 -13.82 4.17
CA ILE A 105 -8.28 -13.25 4.22
C ILE A 105 -8.02 -12.76 5.66
N PRO A 106 -6.93 -13.21 6.32
CA PRO A 106 -6.65 -12.87 7.71
C PRO A 106 -6.22 -11.40 7.87
N PHE A 107 -6.62 -10.81 9.01
CA PHE A 107 -6.11 -9.54 9.49
C PHE A 107 -5.25 -9.81 10.72
N ALA A 108 -3.97 -9.44 10.65
CA ALA A 108 -3.02 -9.59 11.74
C ALA A 108 -3.06 -8.36 12.67
N ASP A 109 -2.95 -8.62 13.97
CA ASP A 109 -2.83 -7.59 15.00
C ASP A 109 -1.37 -7.26 15.32
N ASP A 110 -0.44 -8.18 15.04
CA ASP A 110 1.00 -8.02 15.25
C ASP A 110 1.74 -8.01 13.91
N PHE A 111 2.46 -6.93 13.64
CA PHE A 111 3.21 -6.76 12.40
C PHE A 111 4.43 -7.70 12.32
N SER A 112 5.13 -7.90 13.44
CA SER A 112 6.36 -8.68 13.50
C SER A 112 6.09 -10.16 13.24
N GLU A 113 5.03 -10.69 13.82
CA GLU A 113 4.62 -12.08 13.56
C GLU A 113 4.14 -12.27 12.11
N ALA A 114 3.34 -11.33 11.58
CA ALA A 114 2.91 -11.38 10.19
C ALA A 114 4.09 -11.29 9.20
N LEU A 115 5.12 -10.50 9.55
CA LEU A 115 6.33 -10.34 8.76
C LEU A 115 7.12 -11.64 8.65
N LYS A 116 7.30 -12.37 9.75
CA LYS A 116 8.02 -13.67 9.77
C LYS A 116 7.33 -14.73 8.91
N GLU A 117 6.01 -14.65 8.80
CA GLU A 117 5.19 -15.59 8.04
C GLU A 117 4.98 -15.19 6.58
N SER A 118 5.75 -14.23 6.06
CA SER A 118 5.57 -13.68 4.72
C SER A 118 6.77 -13.92 3.80
N ASP A 119 6.50 -13.96 2.50
CA ASP A 119 7.51 -14.12 1.44
C ASP A 119 7.77 -12.79 0.70
N HIS A 120 6.80 -11.85 0.76
CA HIS A 120 6.85 -10.52 0.12
C HIS A 120 5.96 -9.54 0.88
N ILE A 121 6.27 -8.25 0.78
CA ILE A 121 5.51 -7.18 1.44
C ILE A 121 4.97 -6.20 0.41
N VAL A 122 3.70 -5.82 0.55
CA VAL A 122 3.12 -4.67 -0.12
C VAL A 122 3.03 -3.54 0.89
N ASP A 123 3.82 -2.49 0.64
CA ASP A 123 3.79 -1.25 1.41
C ASP A 123 2.67 -0.34 0.85
N ALA A 124 1.56 -0.30 1.59
CA ALA A 124 0.37 0.47 1.28
C ALA A 124 0.08 1.49 2.39
N ILE A 125 1.12 1.99 3.08
CA ILE A 125 0.94 2.85 4.26
C ILE A 125 0.66 4.30 3.85
N PHE A 126 1.59 4.94 3.14
CA PHE A 126 1.50 6.35 2.75
C PHE A 126 1.80 6.54 1.28
N GLY A 127 0.90 7.23 0.57
CA GLY A 127 1.11 7.66 -0.82
C GLY A 127 1.41 9.15 -0.93
N PHE A 128 1.29 9.71 -2.13
CA PHE A 128 1.71 11.08 -2.47
C PHE A 128 1.08 12.19 -1.65
N SER A 129 -0.13 11.96 -1.11
CA SER A 129 -0.86 12.95 -0.33
C SER A 129 -0.44 13.01 1.14
N PHE A 130 0.46 12.12 1.58
CA PHE A 130 0.96 12.15 2.95
C PHE A 130 1.82 13.39 3.16
N SER A 131 1.60 14.06 4.30
CA SER A 131 2.37 15.22 4.71
C SER A 131 2.49 15.27 6.23
N GLY A 132 3.58 15.85 6.72
CA GLY A 132 3.83 16.02 8.15
C GLY A 132 4.54 14.83 8.80
N SER A 133 4.46 14.76 10.14
CA SER A 133 5.17 13.74 10.92
C SER A 133 4.47 12.40 10.92
N ILE A 134 5.26 11.34 10.79
CA ILE A 134 4.84 9.95 10.93
C ILE A 134 4.54 9.71 12.42
N ARG A 135 3.34 9.22 12.73
CA ARG A 135 2.86 8.98 14.10
C ARG A 135 2.59 7.51 14.34
N ASP A 136 2.56 7.12 15.61
CA ASP A 136 2.33 5.74 16.00
C ASP A 136 1.04 5.14 15.39
N PRO A 137 1.10 3.87 14.96
CA PRO A 137 2.21 2.92 15.13
C PRO A 137 3.21 2.89 13.97
N PHE A 138 3.12 3.80 13.00
CA PHE A 138 3.87 3.72 11.75
C PHE A 138 5.40 3.83 11.82
N PRO A 139 6.02 4.56 12.78
CA PRO A 139 7.49 4.60 12.89
C PRO A 139 8.13 3.21 13.08
N SER A 140 7.56 2.36 13.94
CA SER A 140 8.09 1.02 14.18
C SER A 140 7.85 0.08 13.00
N ILE A 141 6.72 0.24 12.31
CA ILE A 141 6.41 -0.54 11.10
C ILE A 141 7.41 -0.20 9.99
N ILE A 142 7.64 1.09 9.74
CA ILE A 142 8.61 1.54 8.73
C ILE A 142 10.02 1.08 9.09
N HIS A 143 10.40 1.11 10.36
CA HIS A 143 11.69 0.56 10.79
C HIS A 143 11.80 -0.96 10.52
N ALA A 144 10.72 -1.71 10.69
CA ALA A 144 10.69 -3.13 10.33
C ALA A 144 10.76 -3.35 8.81
N LEU A 145 10.16 -2.47 8.00
CA LEU A 145 10.31 -2.47 6.54
C LEU A 145 11.74 -2.13 6.09
N GLU A 146 12.41 -1.24 6.81
CA GLU A 146 13.80 -0.84 6.53
C GLU A 146 14.81 -1.95 6.83
N THR A 147 14.51 -2.82 7.81
CA THR A 147 15.46 -3.82 8.33
C THR A 147 15.20 -5.25 7.85
N THR A 148 14.04 -5.51 7.23
CA THR A 148 13.71 -6.82 6.68
C THR A 148 14.54 -7.13 5.42
N SER A 149 14.77 -8.42 5.17
CA SER A 149 15.37 -8.91 3.92
C SER A 149 14.33 -9.33 2.88
N LEU A 150 13.03 -9.27 3.23
CA LEU A 150 11.96 -9.58 2.29
C LEU A 150 11.85 -8.50 1.21
N PRO A 151 11.56 -8.88 -0.04
CA PRO A 151 11.28 -7.91 -1.09
C PRO A 151 10.00 -7.11 -0.78
N ILE A 152 10.03 -5.82 -1.13
CA ILE A 152 8.94 -4.87 -0.85
C ILE A 152 8.44 -4.29 -2.17
N THR A 153 7.12 -4.07 -2.27
CA THR A 153 6.51 -3.32 -3.36
C THR A 153 5.69 -2.20 -2.75
N SER A 154 6.19 -0.97 -2.85
CA SER A 154 5.49 0.22 -2.39
C SER A 154 4.47 0.69 -3.42
N ILE A 155 3.26 0.97 -2.96
CA ILE A 155 2.19 1.56 -3.77
C ILE A 155 2.41 3.06 -3.83
N ASP A 156 2.43 3.60 -5.05
CA ASP A 156 2.58 5.02 -5.38
C ASP A 156 3.96 5.61 -5.02
N ALA A 157 4.32 5.63 -3.74
CA ALA A 157 5.65 6.01 -3.26
C ALA A 157 6.06 5.15 -2.06
N PRO A 158 7.37 4.94 -1.82
CA PRO A 158 7.83 4.35 -0.56
C PRO A 158 7.33 5.14 0.64
N SER A 159 6.64 4.47 1.55
CA SER A 159 6.14 5.12 2.76
C SER A 159 7.28 5.74 3.55
N SER A 160 7.11 7.00 3.96
CA SER A 160 8.09 7.91 4.58
C SER A 160 8.85 8.84 3.64
N TRP A 161 8.82 8.60 2.32
CA TRP A 161 9.54 9.46 1.39
C TRP A 161 8.78 10.77 1.14
N ASP A 162 9.54 11.85 1.03
CA ASP A 162 9.05 13.06 0.39
C ASP A 162 8.98 12.84 -1.13
N ILE A 163 7.86 13.22 -1.73
CA ILE A 163 7.59 12.93 -3.16
C ILE A 163 8.57 13.63 -4.10
N ALA A 164 9.14 14.77 -3.69
CA ALA A 164 10.10 15.51 -4.51
C ALA A 164 11.56 15.18 -4.16
N HIS A 165 11.85 14.96 -2.88
CA HIS A 165 13.22 14.88 -2.37
C HIS A 165 13.67 13.45 -1.99
N GLY A 166 12.76 12.48 -1.99
CA GLY A 166 13.04 11.09 -1.64
C GLY A 166 13.06 10.85 -0.13
N PRO A 167 13.86 9.89 0.38
CA PRO A 167 13.86 9.51 1.78
C PRO A 167 14.28 10.67 2.71
N PRO A 168 13.79 10.68 3.97
CA PRO A 168 14.19 11.69 4.93
C PRO A 168 15.68 11.57 5.28
N SER A 169 16.32 12.69 5.61
CA SER A 169 17.76 12.70 5.96
C SER A 169 18.09 12.04 7.30
N SER A 170 17.11 11.88 8.18
CA SER A 170 17.23 11.16 9.46
C SER A 170 15.84 10.71 9.97
N GLY A 171 15.82 9.77 10.92
CA GLY A 171 14.58 9.23 11.50
C GLY A 171 14.00 8.03 10.72
N PRO A 172 12.75 7.64 11.00
CA PRO A 172 12.11 6.47 10.38
C PRO A 172 12.11 6.54 8.86
N GLY A 173 12.66 5.53 8.20
CA GLY A 173 12.69 5.40 6.75
C GLY A 173 13.81 6.15 6.05
N ALA A 174 14.79 6.70 6.79
CA ALA A 174 15.96 7.35 6.20
C ALA A 174 16.82 6.40 5.36
N ASN A 175 16.85 5.10 5.69
CA ASN A 175 17.50 4.07 4.87
C ASN A 175 16.51 3.11 4.20
N PHE A 176 15.20 3.43 4.22
CA PHE A 176 14.20 2.58 3.59
C PHE A 176 14.26 2.73 2.07
N MET A 177 14.74 1.67 1.41
CA MET A 177 14.95 1.59 -0.03
C MET A 177 14.29 0.30 -0.56
N PRO A 178 12.97 0.30 -0.79
CA PRO A 178 12.20 -0.90 -1.15
C PRO A 178 12.53 -1.46 -2.54
#